data_AF-A0AAW6BEE8-F1
#
_entry.id   AF-A0AAW6BEE8-F1
#
_cell.length_a   1.000
_cell.length_b   1.000
_cell.length_c   1.000
_cell.angle_alpha   90.00
_cell.angle_beta   90.00
_cell.angle_gamma   90.00
#
_symmetry.space_group_name_H-M   'P 1'
#
loop_
_entity.id
_entity.type
_entity.pdbx_description
1 polymer ?
#
loop_
_entity_poly.entity_id
_entity_poly.type
_entity_poly.pdbx_seq_one_letter_code
_entity_poly.pdbx_strand_id
1 'polypeptide(L)'
;LGSRGSNQGSLDIKGKSDSENCNKGTSAIEQSDFPKMGTNKDKKYSDTIKDTNTDTQKWNFSSNSYPKEIVAKQNNDLLKHLGSILTGDKGAPMFLNKESIDLITLWFKTPEAAHDCISVILNAANDSRKEAMEQIGRHELYFEDCTNELKREITRKLRRYFNKMRTAKPGEIKNPRNYLYMTMRNTFDKWQNDILR
;
A
#
# COMPACT_ATOMS: atom_id res chain seq x y z
N LEU A 1 55.29 24.00 29.11
CA LEU A 1 56.32 22.94 28.97
C LEU A 1 55.79 21.70 29.66
N GLY A 2 55.40 20.69 28.89
CA GLY A 2 54.77 19.46 29.39
C GLY A 2 54.42 18.54 28.23
N SER A 3 55.46 17.90 27.69
CA SER A 3 55.43 16.79 26.72
C SER A 3 54.43 15.69 27.12
N ARG A 4 53.65 15.13 26.18
CA ARG A 4 53.97 13.90 25.40
C ARG A 4 54.32 12.74 26.35
N GLY A 5 53.68 11.58 26.36
CA GLY A 5 52.69 10.92 25.52
C GLY A 5 52.63 9.48 26.05
N SER A 6 51.43 8.90 26.17
CA SER A 6 51.27 7.53 26.65
C SER A 6 51.18 6.56 25.48
N ASN A 7 52.08 5.58 25.49
CA ASN A 7 52.19 4.39 24.61
C ASN A 7 50.81 3.80 24.24
N GLN A 8 50.49 3.58 22.96
CA GLN A 8 50.96 2.49 22.07
C GLN A 8 50.79 1.08 22.64
N GLY A 9 49.58 0.53 22.44
CA GLY A 9 49.42 -0.87 22.04
C GLY A 9 49.37 -0.91 20.51
N SER A 10 50.41 -1.49 19.90
CA SER A 10 50.47 -1.81 18.47
C SER A 10 49.68 -3.09 18.22
N LEU A 11 48.95 -3.16 17.09
CA LEU A 11 48.85 -4.35 16.23
C LEU A 11 48.07 -3.99 14.94
N ASP A 12 48.88 -3.58 13.96
CA ASP A 12 48.81 -3.76 12.50
C ASP A 12 47.46 -3.88 11.75
N ILE A 13 47.30 -2.91 10.83
CA ILE A 13 46.44 -2.99 9.64
C ILE A 13 47.25 -3.64 8.51
N LYS A 14 46.78 -4.75 7.93
CA LYS A 14 46.89 -5.00 6.49
C LYS A 14 45.90 -6.05 6.02
N GLY A 15 45.10 -5.70 5.02
CA GLY A 15 44.09 -6.57 4.44
C GLY A 15 44.53 -7.38 3.22
N LYS A 16 43.58 -8.20 2.76
CA LYS A 16 43.27 -8.72 1.42
C LYS A 16 42.92 -10.21 1.42
N SER A 17 41.65 -10.45 1.08
CA SER A 17 41.04 -11.35 0.08
C SER A 17 41.61 -12.74 -0.25
N ASP A 18 40.64 -13.57 -0.66
CA ASP A 18 40.70 -14.79 -1.48
C ASP A 18 40.86 -16.09 -0.66
N SER A 19 39.86 -16.98 -0.53
CA SER A 19 39.03 -17.76 -1.48
C SER A 19 39.46 -19.22 -1.45
N GLU A 20 38.49 -20.12 -1.62
CA GLU A 20 38.63 -21.58 -1.83
C GLU A 20 38.90 -22.42 -0.56
N ASN A 21 38.43 -23.66 -0.41
CA ASN A 21 37.85 -24.63 -1.32
C ASN A 21 37.15 -25.68 -0.43
N CYS A 22 35.93 -26.13 -0.74
CA CYS A 22 35.40 -27.36 -0.16
C CYS A 22 35.06 -28.31 -1.30
N ASN A 23 35.95 -29.28 -1.53
CA ASN A 23 35.82 -30.31 -2.55
C ASN A 23 36.10 -31.68 -1.94
N LYS A 24 35.27 -32.65 -2.35
CA LYS A 24 35.29 -34.13 -2.24
C LYS A 24 34.13 -34.67 -1.40
N GLY A 25 33.18 -35.44 -1.91
CA GLY A 25 33.03 -36.08 -3.23
C GLY A 25 32.75 -37.57 -3.06
N THR A 26 31.73 -38.08 -3.77
CA THR A 26 31.59 -39.40 -4.46
C THR A 26 30.11 -39.54 -4.87
N SER A 27 29.71 -39.27 -6.13
CA SER A 27 29.76 -40.12 -7.35
C SER A 27 28.78 -41.30 -7.30
N ALA A 28 27.98 -41.68 -8.32
CA ALA A 28 27.50 -41.14 -9.61
C ALA A 28 26.51 -42.20 -10.18
N ILE A 29 25.61 -41.84 -11.12
CA ILE A 29 24.97 -42.66 -12.20
C ILE A 29 23.99 -41.70 -12.90
N GLU A 30 24.39 -41.02 -13.97
CA GLU A 30 24.36 -41.39 -15.41
C GLU A 30 23.23 -40.66 -16.16
N GLN A 31 23.55 -40.35 -17.42
CA GLN A 31 22.95 -39.29 -18.24
C GLN A 31 21.60 -39.70 -18.83
N SER A 32 20.66 -38.75 -18.87
CA SER A 32 19.65 -38.70 -19.93
C SER A 32 19.32 -37.24 -20.28
N ASP A 33 19.88 -36.79 -21.40
CA ASP A 33 19.43 -35.72 -22.31
C ASP A 33 18.75 -34.49 -21.70
N PHE A 34 19.54 -33.45 -21.41
CA PHE A 34 19.02 -32.10 -21.23
C PHE A 34 18.68 -31.49 -22.61
N PRO A 35 17.42 -31.13 -22.91
CA PRO A 35 17.15 -30.30 -24.08
C PRO A 35 17.70 -28.89 -23.83
N LYS A 36 18.52 -28.41 -24.77
CA LYS A 36 19.05 -27.04 -24.84
C LYS A 36 17.92 -26.03 -24.64
N MET A 37 18.03 -25.15 -23.64
CA MET A 37 17.13 -24.00 -23.50
C MET A 37 17.33 -23.03 -24.68
N GLY A 38 16.51 -23.20 -25.71
CA GLY A 38 16.27 -22.15 -26.70
C GLY A 38 15.43 -21.05 -26.07
N THR A 39 15.88 -19.80 -26.16
CA THR A 39 15.09 -18.62 -25.79
C THR A 39 13.80 -18.58 -26.62
N ASN A 40 12.69 -19.02 -26.04
CA ASN A 40 11.38 -18.82 -26.62
C ASN A 40 10.85 -17.43 -26.21
N LYS A 41 10.83 -16.50 -27.17
CA LYS A 41 10.40 -15.09 -27.00
C LYS A 41 8.87 -14.94 -27.04
N ASP A 42 8.14 -15.78 -26.32
CA ASP A 42 6.68 -15.67 -26.18
C ASP A 42 6.27 -15.84 -24.71
N LYS A 43 6.55 -14.83 -23.87
CA LYS A 43 5.96 -14.75 -22.52
C LYS A 43 4.51 -14.28 -22.61
N LYS A 44 3.63 -15.18 -23.06
CA LYS A 44 2.21 -15.07 -22.74
C LYS A 44 2.08 -15.49 -21.27
N TYR A 45 1.82 -14.53 -20.38
CA TYR A 45 1.62 -14.76 -18.95
C TYR A 45 0.54 -15.86 -18.77
N SER A 46 0.94 -17.05 -18.33
CA SER A 46 0.08 -18.23 -18.20
C SER A 46 -0.51 -18.38 -16.80
N ASP A 47 -0.65 -17.30 -16.03
CA ASP A 47 -1.33 -17.33 -14.72
C ASP A 47 -2.87 -17.33 -14.84
N THR A 48 -3.40 -17.47 -16.05
CA THR A 48 -4.81 -17.82 -16.27
C THR A 48 -4.96 -19.31 -16.51
N ILE A 49 -4.57 -20.14 -15.54
CA ILE A 49 -5.21 -21.45 -15.43
C ILE A 49 -6.68 -21.13 -15.13
N LYS A 50 -7.55 -21.29 -16.13
CA LYS A 50 -9.00 -21.23 -15.91
C LYS A 50 -9.33 -22.33 -14.92
N ASP A 51 -9.69 -21.93 -13.69
CA ASP A 51 -10.21 -22.85 -12.70
C ASP A 51 -11.47 -23.51 -13.28
N THR A 52 -11.34 -24.78 -13.64
CA THR A 52 -12.44 -25.62 -14.17
C THR A 52 -13.13 -26.38 -13.04
N ASN A 53 -12.73 -26.14 -11.79
CA ASN A 53 -13.23 -26.83 -10.62
C ASN A 53 -14.64 -26.32 -10.28
N THR A 54 -15.65 -27.13 -10.60
CA THR A 54 -17.07 -26.80 -10.38
C THR A 54 -17.48 -26.87 -8.91
N ASP A 55 -16.61 -27.38 -8.03
CA ASP A 55 -16.89 -27.53 -6.60
C ASP A 55 -17.07 -26.18 -5.87
N THR A 56 -16.48 -25.10 -6.40
CA THR A 56 -16.67 -23.73 -5.89
C THR A 56 -18.02 -23.11 -6.30
N GLN A 57 -18.69 -23.64 -7.32
CA GLN A 57 -20.00 -23.14 -7.78
C GLN A 57 -21.14 -23.39 -6.78
N LYS A 58 -20.92 -24.21 -5.75
CA LYS A 58 -21.91 -24.47 -4.68
C LYS A 58 -21.91 -23.41 -3.57
N TRP A 59 -20.87 -22.57 -3.49
CA TRP A 59 -20.74 -21.62 -2.40
C TRP A 59 -21.55 -20.36 -2.71
N ASN A 60 -22.56 -20.10 -1.88
CA ASN A 60 -23.43 -18.94 -2.03
C ASN A 60 -22.97 -17.81 -1.10
N PHE A 61 -22.27 -16.83 -1.67
CA PHE A 61 -21.82 -15.63 -0.96
C PHE A 61 -22.81 -14.46 -1.05
N SER A 62 -23.98 -14.65 -1.65
CA SER A 62 -24.98 -13.59 -1.74
C SER A 62 -25.47 -13.20 -0.35
N SER A 63 -25.39 -11.91 -0.04
CA SER A 63 -25.88 -11.35 1.24
C SER A 63 -27.36 -11.64 1.49
N ASN A 64 -28.15 -11.84 0.44
CA ASN A 64 -29.56 -12.22 0.52
C ASN A 64 -29.78 -13.65 1.03
N SER A 65 -28.72 -14.46 1.10
CA SER A 65 -28.76 -15.85 1.54
C SER A 65 -28.53 -16.00 3.04
N TYR A 66 -28.27 -14.89 3.73
CA TYR A 66 -28.02 -14.84 5.17
C TYR A 66 -29.04 -13.93 5.87
N PRO A 67 -29.41 -14.21 7.12
CA PRO A 67 -30.19 -13.28 7.92
C PRO A 67 -29.48 -11.92 8.07
N LYS A 68 -30.25 -10.84 8.11
CA LYS A 68 -29.72 -9.46 8.18
C LYS A 68 -28.78 -9.23 9.37
N GLU A 69 -29.04 -9.88 10.51
CA GLU A 69 -28.19 -9.80 11.70
C GLU A 69 -26.82 -10.44 11.49
N ILE A 70 -26.76 -11.55 10.74
CA ILE A 70 -25.51 -12.21 10.37
C ILE A 70 -24.70 -11.32 9.43
N VAL A 71 -25.35 -10.75 8.41
CA VAL A 71 -24.71 -9.80 7.48
C VAL A 71 -24.18 -8.57 8.23
N ALA A 72 -24.94 -8.04 9.21
CA ALA A 72 -24.49 -6.92 10.03
C ALA A 72 -23.25 -7.27 10.87
N LYS A 73 -23.20 -8.48 11.45
CA LYS A 73 -22.03 -8.97 12.18
C LYS A 73 -20.82 -9.14 11.26
N GLN A 74 -21.00 -9.71 10.07
CA GLN A 74 -19.95 -9.85 9.06
C GLN A 74 -19.40 -8.49 8.63
N ASN A 75 -20.28 -7.52 8.33
CA ASN A 75 -19.88 -6.17 7.98
C ASN A 75 -19.12 -5.49 9.12
N ASN A 76 -19.57 -5.65 10.36
CA ASN A 76 -18.88 -5.09 11.52
C ASN A 76 -17.48 -5.66 11.69
N ASP A 77 -17.33 -6.98 11.53
CA ASP A 77 -16.04 -7.67 11.60
C ASP A 77 -15.06 -7.16 10.54
N LEU A 78 -15.49 -7.11 9.28
CA LEU A 78 -14.68 -6.61 8.16
C LEU A 78 -14.25 -5.15 8.38
N LEU A 79 -15.16 -4.29 8.85
CA LEU A 79 -14.84 -2.88 9.14
C LEU A 79 -13.91 -2.72 10.34
N LYS A 80 -14.09 -3.55 11.39
CA LYS A 80 -13.23 -3.55 12.58
C LYS A 80 -11.78 -3.90 12.26
N HIS A 81 -11.58 -4.84 11.33
CA HIS A 81 -10.25 -5.31 10.94
C HIS A 81 -9.62 -4.52 9.78
N LEU A 82 -10.37 -3.59 9.17
CA LEU A 82 -9.92 -2.78 8.03
C LEU A 82 -8.62 -2.01 8.32
N GLY A 83 -8.47 -1.46 9.53
CA GLY A 83 -7.25 -0.77 9.95
C GLY A 83 -6.01 -1.64 9.81
N SER A 84 -6.04 -2.82 10.43
CA SER A 84 -4.94 -3.79 10.39
C SER A 84 -4.62 -4.27 8.98
N ILE A 85 -5.64 -4.42 8.13
CA ILE A 85 -5.46 -4.83 6.73
C ILE A 85 -4.71 -3.75 5.94
N LEU A 86 -5.12 -2.49 6.08
CA LEU A 86 -4.55 -1.38 5.31
C LEU A 86 -3.18 -0.92 5.82
N THR A 87 -2.89 -1.11 7.11
CA THR A 87 -1.60 -0.70 7.71
C THR A 87 -0.60 -1.86 7.86
N GLY A 88 -0.99 -3.09 7.52
CA GLY A 88 -0.17 -4.29 7.72
C GLY A 88 0.94 -4.47 6.68
N ASP A 89 0.79 -3.90 5.49
CA ASP A 89 1.79 -3.96 4.44
C ASP A 89 2.82 -2.83 4.61
N LYS A 90 4.00 -3.19 5.13
CA LYS A 90 5.11 -2.25 5.37
C LYS A 90 5.72 -1.72 4.07
N GLY A 91 5.40 -2.31 2.92
CA GLY A 91 5.97 -1.95 1.61
C GLY A 91 5.21 -0.85 0.84
N ALA A 92 3.97 -0.53 1.24
CA ALA A 92 3.16 0.49 0.58
C ALA A 92 2.99 1.72 1.48
N PRO A 93 3.46 2.92 1.07
CA PRO A 93 3.24 4.14 1.85
C PRO A 93 1.75 4.48 1.93
N MET A 94 1.12 4.07 3.03
CA MET A 94 -0.28 4.33 3.33
C MET A 94 -0.42 5.68 4.04
N PHE A 95 -1.01 6.66 3.36
CA PHE A 95 -1.28 8.00 3.88
C PHE A 95 -2.53 8.05 4.79
N LEU A 96 -3.29 6.97 4.87
CA LEU A 96 -4.38 6.80 5.84
C LEU A 96 -3.81 6.25 7.13
N ASN A 97 -3.83 7.04 8.19
CA ASN A 97 -3.53 6.57 9.55
C ASN A 97 -4.73 5.84 10.16
N LYS A 98 -4.52 5.22 11.32
CA LYS A 98 -5.60 4.54 12.07
C LYS A 98 -6.81 5.44 12.30
N GLU A 99 -6.59 6.70 12.68
CA GLU A 99 -7.67 7.65 12.95
C GLU A 99 -8.55 7.94 11.71
N SER A 100 -7.93 8.06 10.53
CA SER A 100 -8.65 8.22 9.27
C SER A 100 -9.53 7.01 8.96
N ILE A 101 -9.03 5.80 9.22
CA ILE A 101 -9.76 4.55 8.97
C ILE A 101 -10.90 4.39 9.98
N ASP A 102 -10.64 4.67 11.27
CA ASP A 102 -11.68 4.70 12.32
C ASP A 102 -12.79 5.69 11.95
N LEU A 103 -12.43 6.85 11.38
CA LEU A 103 -13.40 7.83 10.92
C LEU A 103 -14.22 7.33 9.73
N ILE A 104 -13.60 6.69 8.73
CA ILE A 104 -14.34 6.11 7.59
C ILE A 104 -15.32 5.03 8.07
N THR A 105 -14.87 4.11 8.93
CA THR A 105 -15.69 3.01 9.47
C THR A 105 -16.81 3.48 10.39
N LEU A 106 -16.68 4.66 11.02
CA LEU A 106 -17.76 5.27 11.79
C LEU A 106 -18.94 5.69 10.88
N TRP A 107 -18.63 6.23 9.70
CA TRP A 107 -19.61 6.81 8.78
C TRP A 107 -20.22 5.79 7.82
N PHE A 108 -19.46 4.78 7.40
CA PHE A 108 -19.93 3.76 6.47
C PHE A 108 -20.25 2.45 7.19
N LYS A 109 -21.47 1.92 6.98
CA LYS A 109 -21.97 0.71 7.65
C LYS A 109 -21.71 -0.59 6.86
N THR A 110 -21.21 -0.48 5.64
CA THR A 110 -20.87 -1.62 4.79
C THR A 110 -19.41 -1.52 4.33
N PRO A 111 -18.72 -2.67 4.20
CA PRO A 111 -17.37 -2.72 3.63
C PRO A 111 -17.31 -2.11 2.23
N GLU A 112 -18.34 -2.33 1.41
CA GLU A 112 -18.44 -1.78 0.06
C GLU A 112 -18.42 -0.24 0.06
N ALA A 113 -19.20 0.41 0.92
CA ALA A 113 -19.24 1.87 0.97
C ALA A 113 -17.96 2.46 1.56
N ALA A 114 -17.35 1.80 2.56
CA ALA A 114 -16.04 2.17 3.07
C ALA A 114 -14.95 2.03 1.98
N HIS A 115 -15.00 0.94 1.21
CA HIS A 115 -14.11 0.69 0.09
C HIS A 115 -14.25 1.76 -1.01
N ASP A 116 -15.46 2.16 -1.41
CA ASP A 116 -15.63 3.23 -2.40
C ASP A 116 -15.06 4.56 -1.88
N CYS A 117 -15.28 4.89 -0.59
CA CYS A 117 -14.67 6.06 0.02
C CYS A 117 -13.13 6.02 -0.04
N ILE A 118 -12.53 4.90 0.34
CA ILE A 118 -11.06 4.72 0.30
C ILE A 118 -10.55 4.78 -1.14
N SER A 119 -11.24 4.13 -2.08
CA SER A 119 -10.89 4.12 -3.50
C SER A 119 -10.87 5.53 -4.09
N VAL A 120 -11.81 6.38 -3.72
CA VAL A 120 -11.82 7.79 -4.15
C VAL A 120 -10.57 8.53 -3.68
N ILE A 121 -10.15 8.31 -2.42
CA ILE A 121 -8.96 8.95 -1.87
C ILE A 121 -7.69 8.41 -2.57
N LEU A 122 -7.62 7.09 -2.78
CA LEU A 122 -6.50 6.45 -3.50
C LEU A 122 -6.38 6.95 -4.94
N ASN A 123 -7.50 7.07 -5.66
CA ASN A 123 -7.50 7.61 -7.01
C ASN A 123 -6.99 9.06 -7.04
N ALA A 124 -7.45 9.91 -6.11
CA ALA A 124 -6.97 11.29 -6.01
C ALA A 124 -5.45 11.38 -5.74
N ALA A 125 -4.91 10.47 -4.92
CA ALA A 125 -3.46 10.39 -4.65
C ALA A 125 -2.68 9.90 -5.89
N ASN A 126 -3.21 8.90 -6.59
CA ASN A 126 -2.62 8.35 -7.80
C ASN A 126 -2.56 9.39 -8.93
N ASP A 127 -3.62 10.18 -9.09
CA ASP A 127 -3.66 11.25 -10.08
C ASP A 127 -2.66 12.37 -9.74
N SER A 128 -2.50 12.70 -8.46
CA SER A 128 -1.51 13.69 -7.97
C SER A 128 -0.11 13.31 -8.34
N ARG A 129 0.22 12.06 -8.03
CA ARG A 129 1.49 11.46 -8.39
C ARG A 129 1.74 11.50 -9.88
N LYS A 130 0.76 11.10 -10.69
CA LYS A 130 0.91 11.05 -12.14
C LYS A 130 1.19 12.44 -12.71
N GLU A 131 0.43 13.45 -12.28
CA GLU A 131 0.64 14.83 -12.72
C GLU A 131 2.02 15.37 -12.28
N ALA A 132 2.42 15.14 -11.03
CA ALA A 132 3.75 15.52 -10.54
C ALA A 132 4.88 14.84 -11.33
N MET A 133 4.71 13.56 -11.67
CA MET A 133 5.67 12.82 -12.52
C MET A 133 5.77 13.43 -13.91
N GLU A 134 4.65 13.80 -14.54
CA GLU A 134 4.61 14.43 -15.87
C GLU A 134 5.27 15.82 -15.87
N GLN A 135 5.12 16.60 -14.78
CA GLN A 135 5.67 17.96 -14.69
C GLN A 135 7.16 18.01 -14.31
N ILE A 136 7.62 17.13 -13.42
CA ILE A 136 8.92 17.27 -12.74
C ILE A 136 9.87 16.09 -13.05
N GLY A 137 9.37 15.01 -13.67
CA GLY A 137 10.18 13.92 -14.21
C GLY A 137 10.87 13.02 -13.17
N ARG A 138 10.69 13.26 -11.86
CA ARG A 138 11.26 12.44 -10.78
C ARG A 138 10.14 11.84 -9.92
N HIS A 139 10.27 10.54 -9.62
CA HIS A 139 9.31 9.73 -8.89
C HIS A 139 9.73 9.50 -7.42
N GLU A 140 10.14 10.55 -6.72
CA GLU A 140 10.15 10.48 -5.25
C GLU A 140 8.81 10.99 -4.78
N LEU A 141 7.85 10.07 -4.72
CA LEU A 141 6.69 10.29 -3.88
C LEU A 141 7.18 10.44 -2.45
N TYR A 142 7.32 11.68 -1.98
CA TYR A 142 7.34 11.98 -0.56
C TYR A 142 5.93 11.78 0.03
N PHE A 143 5.37 10.58 -0.18
CA PHE A 143 4.31 10.03 0.67
C PHE A 143 4.91 9.25 1.84
N GLU A 144 6.23 9.07 1.88
CA GLU A 144 6.98 8.89 3.11
C GLU A 144 6.92 10.19 3.91
N ASP A 145 5.74 10.40 4.48
CA ASP A 145 5.43 11.40 5.47
C ASP A 145 6.16 11.01 6.78
N CYS A 146 7.49 11.17 6.79
CA CYS A 146 8.36 10.87 7.94
C CYS A 146 7.93 11.65 9.19
N THR A 147 7.21 12.76 9.00
CA THR A 147 6.72 13.67 10.04
C THR A 147 5.24 13.45 10.39
N ASN A 148 4.52 12.52 9.73
CA ASN A 148 3.08 12.27 9.87
C ASN A 148 2.17 13.51 9.61
N GLU A 149 2.65 14.55 8.94
CA GLU A 149 1.90 15.77 8.66
C GLU A 149 0.85 15.58 7.57
N LEU A 150 1.17 14.90 6.47
CA LEU A 150 0.20 14.58 5.43
C LEU A 150 -0.94 13.72 5.98
N LYS A 151 -0.62 12.70 6.78
CA LYS A 151 -1.61 11.84 7.45
C LYS A 151 -2.55 12.66 8.33
N ARG A 152 -2.01 13.62 9.09
CA ARG A 152 -2.79 14.55 9.93
C ARG A 152 -3.69 15.45 9.09
N GLU A 153 -3.17 15.98 7.99
CA GLU A 153 -3.93 16.82 7.06
C GLU A 153 -5.07 16.06 6.39
N ILE A 154 -4.84 14.84 5.92
CA ILE A 154 -5.89 13.97 5.36
C ILE A 154 -6.97 13.69 6.40
N THR A 155 -6.59 13.33 7.62
CA THR A 155 -7.54 13.12 8.73
C THR A 155 -8.40 14.36 8.96
N ARG A 156 -7.78 15.54 9.01
CA ARG A 156 -8.46 16.84 9.19
C ARG A 156 -9.43 17.14 8.04
N LYS A 157 -9.05 16.82 6.80
CA LYS A 157 -9.90 16.99 5.62
C LYS A 157 -11.07 16.02 5.62
N LEU A 158 -10.87 14.76 5.99
CA LEU A 158 -11.96 13.78 6.18
C LEU A 158 -12.97 14.26 7.22
N ARG A 159 -12.51 14.74 8.39
CA ARG A 159 -13.39 15.29 9.43
C ARG A 159 -14.25 16.43 8.90
N ARG A 160 -13.65 17.35 8.12
CA ARG A 160 -14.38 18.46 7.49
C ARG A 160 -15.37 17.98 6.43
N TYR A 161 -14.94 17.05 5.58
CA TYR A 161 -15.78 16.43 4.56
C TYR A 161 -17.03 15.82 5.18
N PHE A 162 -16.86 14.93 6.16
CA PHE A 162 -17.98 14.26 6.81
C PHE A 162 -18.88 15.23 7.58
N ASN A 163 -18.29 16.21 8.28
CA ASN A 163 -19.07 17.26 8.91
C ASN A 163 -19.93 18.00 7.88
N LYS A 164 -19.34 18.36 6.73
CA LYS A 164 -20.05 19.02 5.64
C LYS A 164 -21.16 18.14 5.05
N MET A 165 -20.95 16.83 4.88
CA MET A 165 -22.00 15.91 4.44
C MET A 165 -23.20 15.89 5.40
N ARG A 166 -22.96 15.97 6.70
CA ARG A 166 -24.01 15.96 7.73
C ARG A 166 -24.75 17.29 7.88
N THR A 167 -24.06 18.42 7.70
CA THR A 167 -24.65 19.74 7.94
C THR A 167 -25.18 20.42 6.68
N ALA A 168 -24.90 19.88 5.49
CA ALA A 168 -25.35 20.45 4.24
C ALA A 168 -26.87 20.39 4.10
N LYS A 169 -27.45 21.42 3.49
CA LYS A 169 -28.87 21.44 3.15
C LYS A 169 -29.16 20.41 2.05
N PRO A 170 -30.39 19.87 1.97
CA PRO A 170 -30.78 19.00 0.86
C PRO A 170 -30.46 19.62 -0.50
N GLY A 171 -29.74 18.89 -1.36
CA GLY A 171 -29.34 19.35 -2.69
C GLY A 171 -28.11 20.27 -2.75
N GLU A 172 -27.56 20.70 -1.61
CA GLU A 172 -26.36 21.56 -1.57
C GLU A 172 -25.12 20.82 -2.10
N ILE A 173 -25.01 19.52 -1.81
CA ILE A 173 -23.94 18.67 -2.32
C ILE A 173 -24.54 17.69 -3.32
N LYS A 174 -24.36 17.98 -4.60
CA LYS A 174 -24.89 17.15 -5.69
C LYS A 174 -24.14 15.82 -5.82
N ASN A 175 -22.82 15.83 -5.57
CA ASN A 175 -21.96 14.66 -5.74
C ASN A 175 -20.94 14.56 -4.59
N PRO A 176 -21.29 13.83 -3.51
CA PRO A 176 -20.40 13.61 -2.37
C PRO A 176 -19.08 12.93 -2.76
N ARG A 177 -19.11 12.03 -3.74
CA ARG A 177 -17.94 11.29 -4.22
C ARG A 177 -16.94 12.21 -4.90
N ASN A 178 -17.40 13.03 -5.85
CA ASN A 178 -16.56 14.01 -6.53
C ASN A 178 -16.07 15.11 -5.57
N TYR A 179 -16.91 15.53 -4.62
CA TYR A 179 -16.50 16.49 -3.60
C TYR A 179 -15.35 15.96 -2.72
N LEU A 180 -15.41 14.67 -2.34
CA LEU A 180 -14.30 14.02 -1.63
C LEU A 180 -13.04 13.96 -2.51
N TYR A 181 -13.19 13.47 -3.75
CA TYR A 181 -12.09 13.37 -4.71
C TYR A 181 -11.36 14.70 -4.85
N MET A 182 -12.07 15.79 -5.15
CA MET A 182 -11.45 17.12 -5.34
C MET A 182 -10.80 17.64 -4.06
N THR A 183 -11.41 17.39 -2.90
CA THR A 183 -10.82 17.77 -1.60
C THR A 183 -9.47 17.08 -1.40
N MET A 184 -9.38 15.79 -1.74
CA MET A 184 -8.16 15.00 -1.58
C MET A 184 -7.12 15.35 -2.64
N ARG A 185 -7.53 15.45 -3.91
CA ARG A 185 -6.70 15.85 -5.06
C ARG A 185 -5.95 17.15 -4.73
N ASN A 186 -6.68 18.18 -4.33
CA ASN A 186 -6.10 19.47 -3.93
C ASN A 186 -5.16 19.38 -2.73
N THR A 187 -5.43 18.47 -1.78
CA THR A 187 -4.58 18.27 -0.60
C THR A 187 -3.25 17.63 -1.00
N PHE A 188 -3.29 16.61 -1.86
CA PHE A 188 -2.09 15.95 -2.37
C PHE A 188 -1.28 16.87 -3.29
N ASP A 189 -1.92 17.62 -4.19
CA ASP A 189 -1.21 18.56 -5.08
C ASP A 189 -0.50 19.66 -4.31
N LYS A 190 -1.16 20.20 -3.26
CA LYS A 190 -0.51 21.16 -2.38
C LYS A 190 0.71 20.53 -1.68
N TRP A 191 0.55 19.33 -1.14
CA TRP A 191 1.64 18.63 -0.46
C TRP A 191 2.84 18.39 -1.39
N GLN A 192 2.61 17.93 -2.62
CA GLN A 192 3.65 17.76 -3.63
C GLN A 192 4.36 19.10 -3.91
N ASN A 193 3.61 20.17 -4.12
CA ASN A 193 4.19 21.50 -4.37
C ASN A 193 4.99 22.06 -3.18
N ASP A 194 4.54 21.80 -1.95
CA ASP A 194 5.21 22.30 -0.73
C ASP A 194 6.55 21.57 -0.48
N ILE A 195 6.67 20.29 -0.90
CA ILE A 195 7.91 19.51 -0.76
C ILE A 195 8.87 19.71 -1.94
N LEU A 196 8.35 19.96 -3.14
CA LEU A 196 9.15 20.15 -4.36
C LEU A 196 9.74 21.57 -4.48
N ARG A 197 9.50 22.45 -3.49
CA ARG A 197 10.08 23.80 -3.38
C ARG A 197 11.20 23.83 -2.36
#